data_AF-A0A3Q8CJ85-F1
#
_entry.id   AF-A0A3Q8CJ85-F1
#
_cell.length_a   1.000
_cell.length_b   1.000
_cell.length_c   1.000
_cell.angle_alpha   90.00
_cell.angle_beta   90.00
_cell.angle_gamma   90.00
#
_symmetry.space_group_name_H-M   'P 1'
#
loop_
_entity.id
_entity.type
_entity.pdbx_description
1 polymer ?
#
loop_
_entity_poly.entity_id
_entity_poly.type
_entity_poly.pdbx_seq_one_letter_code
_entity_poly.pdbx_strand_id
1 'polypeptide(L)'
;MPDPGEHKIKSFVKDEAETAAITWRKRLMGEGGLATAEKMDARGLLLLIAGFGIPSKFRSLDLLDLIRQSGSNEIAGALRRS
;
A
#
# COMPACT_ATOMS: atom_id res chain seq x y z
N MET A 1 19.95 -4.69 23.20
CA MET A 1 20.18 -5.11 21.80
C MET A 1 18.93 -5.83 21.33
N PRO A 2 18.36 -5.49 20.16
CA PRO A 2 17.24 -6.25 19.61
C PRO A 2 17.68 -7.70 19.32
N ASP A 3 16.76 -8.65 19.50
CA ASP A 3 17.02 -10.08 19.29
C ASP A 3 17.25 -10.32 17.78
N PRO A 4 18.28 -11.09 17.36
CA PRO A 4 18.49 -11.43 15.96
C PRO A 4 17.27 -12.09 15.27
N GLY A 5 16.36 -12.70 16.04
CA GLY A 5 15.06 -13.18 15.55
C GLY A 5 14.07 -12.07 15.14
N GLU A 6 14.08 -10.91 15.82
CA GLU A 6 13.16 -9.80 15.54
C GLU A 6 13.41 -9.18 14.16
N HIS A 7 14.68 -9.05 13.78
CA HIS A 7 15.06 -8.50 12.47
C HIS A 7 14.60 -9.40 11.31
N LYS A 8 14.66 -10.73 11.50
CA LYS A 8 14.26 -11.70 10.48
C LYS A 8 12.74 -11.76 10.30
N ILE A 9 11.98 -11.59 11.38
CA ILE A 9 10.52 -11.47 11.33
C ILE A 9 10.13 -10.17 10.63
N LYS A 10 10.80 -9.05 10.95
CA LYS A 10 10.52 -7.75 10.35
C LYS A 10 10.78 -7.72 8.84
N SER A 11 11.84 -8.37 8.35
CA SER A 11 12.09 -8.49 6.91
C SER A 11 11.05 -9.37 6.22
N PHE A 12 10.71 -10.53 6.82
CA PHE A 12 9.70 -11.43 6.26
C PHE A 12 8.33 -10.76 6.10
N VAL A 13 7.87 -10.05 7.13
CA VAL A 13 6.58 -9.34 7.11
C VAL A 13 6.58 -8.23 6.04
N LYS A 14 7.72 -7.56 5.83
CA LYS A 14 7.84 -6.54 4.77
C LYS A 14 7.75 -7.15 3.37
N ASP A 15 8.44 -8.26 3.14
CA ASP A 15 8.43 -8.97 1.84
C ASP A 15 7.05 -9.53 1.51
N GLU A 16 6.33 -10.05 2.52
CA GLU A 16 4.95 -10.50 2.39
C GLU A 16 4.02 -9.33 2.05
N ALA A 17 4.13 -8.21 2.77
CA ALA A 17 3.35 -7.01 2.50
C ALA A 17 3.61 -6.43 1.09
N GLU A 18 4.87 -6.44 0.64
CA GLU A 18 5.23 -6.03 -0.72
C GLU A 18 4.57 -6.94 -1.77
N THR A 19 4.64 -8.27 -1.57
CA THR A 19 4.02 -9.25 -2.47
C THR A 19 2.49 -9.10 -2.52
N ALA A 20 1.86 -8.89 -1.36
CA ALA A 20 0.43 -8.62 -1.25
C ALA A 20 0.05 -7.33 -1.99
N ALA A 21 0.78 -6.23 -1.78
CA ALA A 21 0.54 -4.95 -2.44
C ALA A 21 0.69 -5.04 -3.97
N ILE A 22 1.71 -5.75 -4.47
CA ILE A 22 1.91 -5.96 -5.90
C ILE A 22 0.76 -6.77 -6.50
N THR A 23 0.34 -7.83 -5.82
CA THR A 23 -0.77 -8.69 -6.27
C THR A 23 -2.09 -7.92 -6.29
N TRP A 24 -2.35 -7.11 -5.26
CA TRP A 24 -3.55 -6.27 -5.19
C TRP A 24 -3.55 -5.20 -6.28
N ARG A 25 -2.43 -4.51 -6.50
CA ARG A 25 -2.29 -3.57 -7.63
C ARG A 25 -2.58 -4.26 -8.96
N LYS A 26 -2.04 -5.47 -9.17
CA LYS A 26 -2.29 -6.24 -10.39
C LYS A 26 -3.78 -6.57 -10.57
N ARG A 27 -4.48 -6.93 -9.49
CA ARG A 27 -5.93 -7.14 -9.48
C ARG A 27 -6.67 -5.88 -9.94
N LEU A 28 -6.44 -4.74 -9.29
CA LEU A 28 -7.11 -3.47 -9.62
C LEU A 28 -6.82 -3.00 -11.05
N MET A 29 -5.59 -3.23 -11.54
CA MET A 29 -5.25 -2.96 -12.93
C MET A 29 -6.05 -3.83 -13.92
N GLY A 30 -6.41 -5.06 -13.54
CA GLY A 30 -7.29 -5.93 -14.33
C GLY A 30 -8.77 -5.56 -14.27
N GLU A 31 -9.20 -4.84 -13.22
CA GLU A 31 -10.60 -4.42 -13.00
C GLU A 31 -10.93 -3.06 -13.65
N GLY A 32 -10.00 -2.47 -14.41
CA GLY A 32 -10.19 -1.16 -15.07
C GLY A 32 -9.15 -0.10 -14.70
N GLY A 33 -8.26 -0.39 -13.75
CA GLY A 33 -7.19 0.50 -13.32
C GLY A 33 -7.44 1.11 -11.94
N LEU A 34 -6.39 1.71 -11.38
CA LEU A 34 -6.44 2.35 -10.06
C LEU A 34 -7.33 3.60 -10.03
N ALA A 35 -7.44 4.30 -11.16
CA ALA A 35 -8.30 5.46 -11.31
C ALA A 35 -9.79 5.14 -11.14
N THR A 36 -10.20 3.88 -11.35
CA THR A 36 -11.58 3.40 -11.21
C THR A 36 -11.77 2.48 -10.00
N ALA A 37 -10.74 2.33 -9.16
CA ALA A 37 -10.81 1.47 -8.00
C ALA A 37 -11.88 1.95 -7.00
N GLU A 38 -12.57 1.01 -6.35
CA GLU A 38 -13.52 1.33 -5.30
C GLU A 38 -12.81 2.04 -4.14
N LYS A 39 -13.51 2.95 -3.45
CA LYS A 39 -12.97 3.72 -2.32
C LYS A 39 -12.32 2.82 -1.26
N MET A 40 -12.96 1.70 -0.90
CA MET A 40 -12.41 0.78 0.10
C MET A 40 -11.14 0.08 -0.38
N ASP A 41 -11.11 -0.35 -1.64
CA ASP A 41 -9.94 -0.99 -2.25
C ASP A 41 -8.75 -0.01 -2.36
N ALA A 42 -9.01 1.22 -2.83
CA ALA A 42 -7.98 2.26 -2.90
C ALA A 42 -7.45 2.64 -1.52
N ARG A 43 -8.34 2.79 -0.52
CA ARG A 43 -7.96 3.10 0.86
C ARG A 43 -7.14 1.98 1.50
N GLY A 44 -7.57 0.72 1.33
CA GLY A 44 -6.88 -0.45 1.85
C GLY A 44 -5.46 -0.57 1.28
N LEU A 45 -5.33 -0.46 -0.05
CA LEU A 45 -4.04 -0.55 -0.70
C LEU A 45 -3.12 0.62 -0.32
N LEU A 46 -3.65 1.84 -0.21
CA LEU A 46 -2.89 3.02 0.21
C LEU A 46 -2.36 2.86 1.65
N LEU A 47 -3.18 2.36 2.57
CA LEU A 47 -2.77 2.13 3.95
C LEU A 47 -1.73 1.00 4.07
N LEU A 48 -1.85 -0.06 3.26
CA LEU A 48 -0.88 -1.15 3.21
C LEU A 48 0.51 -0.63 2.80
N ILE A 49 0.60 0.09 1.69
CA ILE A 49 1.89 0.63 1.22
C ILE A 49 2.42 1.77 2.11
N ALA A 50 1.55 2.53 2.76
CA ALA A 50 1.96 3.51 3.75
C ALA A 50 2.55 2.85 5.00
N GLY A 51 1.98 1.74 5.47
CA GLY A 51 2.45 1.04 6.67
C GLY A 51 3.75 0.25 6.48
N PHE A 52 3.96 -0.34 5.29
CA PHE A 52 5.06 -1.28 5.04
C PHE A 52 6.09 -0.80 4.02
N GLY A 53 5.83 0.34 3.37
CA GLY A 53 6.66 0.93 2.32
C GLY A 53 6.08 0.71 0.93
N ILE A 54 6.46 1.61 0.02
CA ILE A 54 5.96 1.63 -1.36
C ILE A 54 6.82 0.69 -2.22
N PRO A 55 6.24 -0.38 -2.81
CA PRO A 55 6.98 -1.26 -3.71
C PRO A 55 7.45 -0.54 -4.96
N SER A 56 8.60 -0.93 -5.51
CA SER A 56 9.18 -0.35 -6.74
C SER A 56 8.28 -0.43 -7.98
N LYS A 57 7.29 -1.34 -7.96
CA LYS A 57 6.29 -1.51 -9.03
C LYS A 57 5.21 -0.41 -9.04
N PHE A 58 5.11 0.40 -7.99
CA PHE A 58 4.17 1.52 -7.93
C PHE A 58 4.79 2.77 -8.57
N ARG A 59 4.07 3.34 -9.52
CA ARG A 59 4.45 4.61 -10.16
C ARG A 59 3.81 5.78 -9.43
N SER A 60 4.32 6.98 -9.63
CA SER A 60 3.73 8.21 -9.04
C SER A 60 2.27 8.40 -9.43
N LEU A 61 1.87 8.02 -10.65
CA LEU A 61 0.47 8.04 -11.09
C LEU A 61 -0.40 7.07 -10.31
N ASP A 62 0.12 5.88 -10.02
CA ASP A 62 -0.59 4.86 -9.25
C ASP A 62 -0.88 5.38 -7.82
N LEU A 63 0.08 6.08 -7.21
CA LEU A 63 -0.10 6.71 -5.90
C LEU A 63 -1.10 7.86 -5.94
N LEU A 64 -1.05 8.69 -6.99
CA LEU A 64 -1.98 9.79 -7.18
C LEU A 64 -3.44 9.30 -7.28
N ASP A 65 -3.66 8.23 -8.05
CA ASP A 65 -4.98 7.62 -8.20
C ASP A 65 -5.47 7.03 -6.87
N LEU A 66 -4.61 6.34 -6.13
CA LEU A 66 -4.95 5.82 -4.79
C LEU A 66 -5.31 6.93 -3.80
N ILE A 67 -4.55 8.04 -3.77
CA ILE A 67 -4.85 9.18 -2.90
C ILE A 67 -6.21 9.79 -3.25
N ARG A 68 -6.50 9.95 -4.55
CA ARG A 68 -7.79 10.49 -5.03
C ARG A 68 -8.97 9.59 -4.68
N GLN A 69 -8.84 8.29 -4.89
CA GLN A 69 -9.96 7.35 -4.70
C GLN A 69 -10.16 6.93 -3.23
N SER A 70 -9.13 7.00 -2.38
CA SER A 70 -9.19 6.51 -0.99
C SER A 70 -10.03 7.37 -0.03
N GLY A 71 -10.42 8.60 -0.42
CA GLY A 71 -10.97 9.57 0.52
C GLY A 71 -9.93 9.99 1.57
N SER A 72 -8.72 10.35 1.11
CA SER A 72 -7.53 10.60 1.93
C SER A 72 -7.74 11.55 3.11
N ASN A 73 -8.68 12.48 3.02
CA ASN A 73 -9.01 13.42 4.09
C ASN A 73 -9.44 12.71 5.39
N GLU A 74 -10.13 11.57 5.29
CA GLU A 74 -10.58 10.78 6.45
C GLU A 74 -9.42 10.01 7.12
N ILE A 75 -8.33 9.76 6.40
CA ILE A 75 -7.15 9.01 6.88
C ILE A 75 -5.89 9.87 6.96
N ALA A 76 -5.99 11.18 6.77
CA ALA A 76 -4.85 12.09 6.70
C ALA A 76 -3.96 12.01 7.95
N GLY A 77 -4.57 11.83 9.13
CA GLY A 77 -3.83 11.65 10.37
C GLY A 77 -2.95 10.40 10.38
N ALA A 78 -3.42 9.29 9.81
CA ALA A 78 -2.65 8.05 9.69
C ALA A 78 -1.55 8.17 8.63
N LEU A 79 -1.88 8.73 7.46
CA LEU A 79 -0.92 8.92 6.36
C LEU A 79 0.22 9.87 6.71
N ARG A 80 0.00 10.85 7.59
CA ARG A 80 1.08 11.76 8.04
C ARG A 80 2.14 11.07 8.91
N ARG A 81 1.88 9.86 9.38
CA ARG A 81 2.78 9.09 10.26
C ARG A 81 3.52 7.97 9.54
N SER A 82 3.28 7.78 8.24
CA SER A 82 3.97 6.81 7.40
C SER A 82 5.28 7.35 6.84
#